data_AF-A0A0F4G721-F1
#
_entry.id   AF-A0A0F4G721-F1
#
_cell.length_a   1.000
_cell.length_b   1.000
_cell.length_c   1.000
_cell.angle_alpha   90.00
_cell.angle_beta   90.00
_cell.angle_gamma   90.00
#
_symmetry.space_group_name_H-M   'P 1'
#
loop_
_entity.id
_entity.type
_entity.pdbx_description
1 polymer ?
#
loop_
_entity_poly.entity_id
_entity_poly.type
_entity_poly.pdbx_seq_one_letter_code
_entity_poly.pdbx_strand_id
1 'polypeptide(L)'
;MGFTIDAEKALWDDATYADVLVHCQGREWHCHRVVLCPQSSYFAKKCLTYTSRDGVPNNQKPIVIEDKHSPEDVEFCLKFMYVHIDYQSADGVAKEEQLEDDQLFGISNLAHELGSTGLMKWSAAFLDAIVDGFQSHEAMVRMMNDIHRKCIDPALIKVADEWERDDIEEFLQDVHVRALLSEASVTKYLDSFERKMRDSEMRPLLSQESVDTYSDTLNRRMAVMGEQVADEVGGKSGKRKRTQKR
;
A
#
# COMPACT_ATOMS: atom_id res chain seq x y z
N MET A 1 -18.59 30.03 10.75
CA MET A 1 -19.60 29.23 11.48
C MET A 1 -19.34 27.78 11.10
N GLY A 2 -18.66 27.04 11.97
CA GLY A 2 -18.47 25.60 11.78
C GLY A 2 -19.68 24.87 12.33
N PHE A 3 -20.39 24.13 11.48
CA PHE A 3 -21.28 23.08 11.95
C PHE A 3 -20.37 22.01 12.56
N THR A 4 -20.31 21.96 13.89
CA THR A 4 -19.36 21.11 14.61
C THR A 4 -19.80 19.65 14.54
N ILE A 5 -19.06 18.87 13.75
CA ILE A 5 -18.50 17.53 14.05
C ILE A 5 -19.50 16.36 14.31
N ASP A 6 -20.58 16.54 15.06
CA ASP A 6 -21.51 15.44 15.36
C ASP A 6 -22.54 15.18 14.24
N ALA A 7 -22.77 16.18 13.39
CA ALA A 7 -23.79 16.10 12.35
C ALA A 7 -23.42 15.15 11.21
N GLU A 8 -22.15 15.10 10.80
CA GLU A 8 -21.70 14.22 9.72
C GLU A 8 -21.67 12.78 10.18
N LYS A 9 -21.20 12.50 11.39
CA LYS A 9 -21.31 11.18 12.00
C LYS A 9 -22.77 10.73 12.15
N ALA A 10 -23.67 11.61 12.57
CA ALA A 10 -25.10 11.30 12.63
C ALA A 10 -25.70 10.97 11.25
N LEU A 11 -25.22 11.60 10.17
CA LEU A 11 -25.64 11.30 8.80
C LEU A 11 -25.14 9.94 8.29
N TRP A 12 -24.08 9.37 8.87
CA TRP A 12 -23.67 8.00 8.54
C TRP A 12 -24.68 6.97 9.07
N ASP A 13 -25.17 7.19 10.29
CA ASP A 13 -26.11 6.28 10.96
C ASP A 13 -27.58 6.53 10.57
N ASP A 14 -27.88 7.61 9.83
CA ASP A 14 -29.23 8.00 9.42
C ASP A 14 -29.39 8.06 7.89
N ALA A 15 -30.13 7.11 7.34
CA ALA A 15 -30.43 7.04 5.91
C ALA A 15 -31.58 7.97 5.46
N THR A 16 -32.22 8.73 6.36
CA THR A 16 -33.45 9.51 6.08
C THR A 16 -33.31 10.47 4.89
N TYR A 17 -32.13 11.06 4.70
CA TYR A 17 -31.85 12.02 3.62
C TYR A 17 -30.84 11.51 2.60
N ALA A 18 -30.57 10.20 2.60
CA ALA A 18 -29.65 9.60 1.65
C ALA A 18 -30.17 9.73 0.22
N ASP A 19 -29.34 10.27 -0.65
CA ASP A 19 -29.64 10.57 -2.05
C ASP A 19 -28.72 9.83 -3.03
N VAL A 20 -27.91 8.89 -2.52
CA VAL A 20 -27.12 7.94 -3.29
C VAL A 20 -27.05 6.60 -2.60
N LEU A 21 -27.14 5.53 -3.39
CA LEU A 21 -26.96 4.14 -2.95
C LEU A 21 -25.63 3.61 -3.50
N VAL A 22 -24.75 3.14 -2.62
CA VAL A 22 -23.50 2.47 -2.98
C VAL A 22 -23.67 0.96 -2.76
N HIS A 23 -23.19 0.15 -3.70
CA HIS A 23 -23.29 -1.31 -3.63
C HIS A 23 -21.92 -1.97 -3.88
N CYS A 24 -21.57 -2.97 -3.07
CA CYS A 24 -20.39 -3.80 -3.23
C CYS A 24 -20.67 -5.22 -2.70
N GLN A 25 -20.43 -6.26 -3.51
CA GLN A 25 -20.60 -7.68 -3.16
C GLN A 25 -21.88 -8.03 -2.35
N GLY A 26 -23.03 -7.44 -2.71
CA GLY A 26 -24.30 -7.71 -2.03
C GLY A 26 -24.55 -6.93 -0.74
N ARG A 27 -23.62 -6.06 -0.34
CA ARG A 27 -23.83 -5.05 0.70
C ARG A 27 -24.18 -3.70 0.06
N GLU A 28 -25.06 -2.98 0.73
CA GLU A 28 -25.57 -1.67 0.29
C GLU A 28 -25.41 -0.64 1.40
N TRP A 29 -24.99 0.56 1.01
CA TRP A 29 -24.86 1.71 1.90
C TRP A 29 -25.64 2.89 1.34
N HIS A 30 -26.56 3.40 2.15
CA HIS A 30 -27.28 4.63 1.89
C HIS A 30 -26.41 5.82 2.28
N CYS A 31 -26.11 6.69 1.33
CA CYS A 31 -25.13 7.75 1.50
C CYS A 31 -25.65 9.10 0.98
N HIS A 32 -24.89 10.15 1.26
CA HIS A 32 -25.20 11.53 0.96
C HIS A 32 -24.17 12.09 -0.04
N ARG A 33 -24.65 12.53 -1.21
CA ARG A 33 -23.82 13.10 -2.28
C ARG A 33 -23.06 14.32 -1.80
N VAL A 34 -23.68 15.14 -0.94
CA VAL A 34 -23.06 16.33 -0.35
C VAL A 34 -21.83 16.00 0.49
N VAL A 35 -21.74 14.78 1.04
CA VAL A 35 -20.57 14.31 1.81
C VAL A 35 -19.54 13.66 0.89
N LEU A 36 -19.98 12.75 0.00
CA LEU A 36 -19.06 11.96 -0.84
C LEU A 36 -18.38 12.79 -1.94
N CYS A 37 -19.14 13.62 -2.67
CA CYS A 37 -18.65 14.30 -3.87
C CYS A 37 -17.50 15.29 -3.61
N PRO A 38 -17.50 16.10 -2.53
CA PRO A 38 -16.38 16.98 -2.22
C PRO A 38 -15.07 16.23 -1.92
N GLN A 39 -15.15 14.98 -1.48
CA GLN A 39 -14.02 14.20 -0.98
C GLN A 39 -13.51 13.14 -1.96
N SER A 40 -14.26 12.87 -3.03
CA SER A 40 -13.95 11.84 -4.01
C SER A 40 -14.31 12.30 -5.41
N SER A 41 -13.30 12.38 -6.26
CA SER A 41 -13.50 12.68 -7.69
C SER A 41 -14.27 11.58 -8.42
N TYR A 42 -14.13 10.32 -7.99
CA TYR A 42 -14.93 9.20 -8.46
C TYR A 42 -16.43 9.43 -8.19
N PHE A 43 -16.79 9.70 -6.94
CA PHE A 43 -18.19 9.94 -6.59
C PHE A 43 -18.72 11.22 -7.22
N ALA A 44 -17.94 12.30 -7.29
CA ALA A 44 -18.33 13.51 -8.02
C ALA A 44 -18.73 13.20 -9.48
N LYS A 45 -17.91 12.40 -10.18
CA LYS A 45 -18.19 12.00 -11.57
C LYS A 45 -19.39 11.07 -11.69
N LYS A 46 -19.48 10.05 -10.82
CA LYS A 46 -20.57 9.07 -10.86
C LYS A 46 -21.92 9.71 -10.51
N CYS A 47 -21.94 10.59 -9.51
CA CYS A 47 -23.14 11.31 -9.08
C CYS A 47 -23.67 12.29 -10.15
N LEU A 48 -22.83 12.83 -11.03
CA LEU A 48 -23.30 13.62 -12.18
C LEU A 48 -24.08 12.75 -13.18
N THR A 49 -23.66 11.50 -13.37
CA THR A 49 -24.38 10.53 -14.22
C THR A 49 -25.56 9.86 -13.52
N TYR A 50 -25.62 9.99 -12.19
CA TYR A 50 -26.68 9.47 -11.34
C TYR A 50 -27.95 10.34 -11.36
N THR A 51 -27.82 11.63 -11.69
CA THR A 51 -28.95 12.54 -11.82
C THR A 51 -29.56 12.50 -13.22
N SER A 52 -30.89 12.56 -13.30
CA SER A 52 -31.58 12.84 -14.56
C SER A 52 -31.23 14.25 -15.07
N ARG A 53 -31.65 14.56 -16.32
CA ARG A 53 -31.47 15.90 -16.91
C ARG A 53 -32.06 17.03 -16.07
N ASP A 54 -33.02 16.71 -15.20
CA ASP A 54 -33.75 17.64 -14.34
C ASP A 54 -33.15 17.73 -12.93
N GLY A 55 -32.01 17.09 -12.67
CA GLY A 55 -31.31 17.12 -11.38
C GLY A 55 -31.89 16.19 -10.32
N VAL A 56 -32.90 15.39 -10.65
CA VAL A 56 -33.52 14.43 -9.73
C VAL A 56 -32.60 13.19 -9.58
N PRO A 57 -32.27 12.76 -8.34
CA PRO A 57 -31.51 11.55 -8.11
C PRO A 57 -32.21 10.31 -8.70
N ASN A 58 -31.48 9.51 -9.48
CA ASN A 58 -32.01 8.25 -9.97
C ASN A 58 -31.82 7.14 -8.92
N ASN A 59 -32.72 7.12 -7.93
CA ASN A 59 -32.70 6.14 -6.83
C ASN A 59 -32.86 4.68 -7.28
N GLN A 60 -33.05 4.41 -8.58
CA GLN A 60 -33.22 3.06 -9.11
C GLN A 60 -31.90 2.39 -9.54
N LYS A 61 -30.77 3.11 -9.60
CA LYS A 61 -29.50 2.52 -10.06
C LYS A 61 -28.37 2.79 -9.06
N PRO A 62 -27.90 1.81 -8.28
CA PRO A 62 -26.80 2.02 -7.34
C PRO A 62 -25.47 2.34 -8.05
N ILE A 63 -24.60 3.05 -7.35
CA ILE A 63 -23.18 3.17 -7.71
C ILE A 63 -22.50 1.88 -7.26
N VAL A 64 -22.09 1.06 -8.24
CA VAL A 64 -21.44 -0.22 -7.98
C VAL A 64 -19.93 -0.02 -7.89
N ILE A 65 -19.35 -0.40 -6.75
CA ILE A 65 -17.91 -0.57 -6.57
C ILE A 65 -17.54 -1.98 -7.01
N GLU A 66 -16.40 -2.13 -7.70
CA GLU A 66 -15.96 -3.40 -8.27
C GLU A 66 -15.77 -4.48 -7.19
N ASP A 67 -16.13 -5.72 -7.51
CA ASP A 67 -16.10 -6.86 -6.58
C ASP A 67 -14.67 -7.28 -6.16
N LYS A 68 -13.63 -6.64 -6.69
CA LYS A 68 -12.24 -6.87 -6.26
C LYS A 68 -11.92 -6.28 -4.87
N HIS A 69 -12.75 -5.34 -4.41
CA HIS A 69 -12.60 -4.70 -3.10
C HIS A 69 -13.46 -5.42 -2.07
N SER A 70 -12.95 -5.58 -0.86
CA SER A 70 -13.76 -6.15 0.22
C SER A 70 -14.84 -5.16 0.66
N PRO A 71 -16.03 -5.63 1.06
CA PRO A 71 -17.05 -4.74 1.60
C PRO A 71 -16.61 -3.98 2.85
N GLU A 72 -15.68 -4.54 3.64
CA GLU A 72 -15.10 -3.93 4.82
C GLU A 72 -14.23 -2.72 4.45
N ASP A 73 -13.39 -2.82 3.42
CA ASP A 73 -12.57 -1.70 2.94
C ASP A 73 -13.44 -0.57 2.38
N VAL A 74 -14.53 -0.95 1.68
CA VAL A 74 -15.52 0.01 1.16
C VAL A 74 -16.22 0.75 2.28
N GLU A 75 -16.72 0.01 3.27
CA GLU A 75 -17.36 0.60 4.45
C GLU A 75 -16.43 1.56 5.18
N PHE A 76 -15.17 1.15 5.41
CA PHE A 76 -14.18 2.01 6.03
C PHE A 76 -13.97 3.30 5.22
N CYS A 77 -13.75 3.19 3.91
CA CYS A 77 -13.52 4.35 3.06
C CYS A 77 -14.72 5.31 3.03
N LEU A 78 -15.94 4.77 2.99
CA LEU A 78 -17.16 5.57 3.05
C LEU A 78 -17.30 6.26 4.40
N LYS A 79 -17.19 5.50 5.50
CA LYS A 79 -17.29 6.03 6.88
C LYS A 79 -16.22 7.09 7.14
N PHE A 80 -15.00 6.89 6.63
CA PHE A 80 -13.93 7.88 6.72
C PHE A 80 -14.38 9.23 6.14
N MET A 81 -15.07 9.25 5.00
CA MET A 81 -15.55 10.51 4.43
C MET A 81 -16.52 11.24 5.36
N TYR A 82 -17.29 10.55 6.19
CA TYR A 82 -18.20 11.18 7.16
C TYR A 82 -17.52 11.62 8.47
N VAL A 83 -16.39 11.00 8.84
CA VAL A 83 -15.83 11.12 10.20
C VAL A 83 -14.41 11.70 10.19
N HIS A 84 -13.80 11.97 9.03
CA HIS A 84 -12.38 12.31 8.93
C HIS A 84 -11.89 13.53 9.72
N ILE A 85 -12.80 14.41 10.17
CA ILE A 85 -12.47 15.57 11.00
C ILE A 85 -12.10 15.16 12.45
N ASP A 86 -12.57 14.00 12.91
CA ASP A 86 -12.32 13.50 14.28
C ASP A 86 -11.08 12.62 14.41
N TYR A 87 -10.48 12.24 13.30
CA TYR A 87 -9.29 11.39 13.30
C TYR A 87 -8.05 12.20 13.67
N GLN A 88 -7.75 12.24 14.97
CA GLN A 88 -6.60 12.96 15.52
C GLN A 88 -5.24 12.35 15.12
N SER A 89 -5.18 11.05 14.85
CA SER A 89 -3.99 10.35 14.36
C SER A 89 -4.36 9.08 13.62
N ALA A 90 -3.59 8.71 12.59
CA ALA A 90 -3.88 7.54 11.76
C ALA A 90 -3.83 6.22 12.55
N ASP A 91 -2.87 6.09 13.48
CA ASP A 91 -2.74 4.95 14.40
C ASP A 91 -3.95 4.81 15.35
N GLY A 92 -4.49 5.93 15.83
CA GLY A 92 -5.71 5.92 16.66
C GLY A 92 -6.92 5.34 15.92
N VAL A 93 -7.09 5.70 14.64
CA VAL A 93 -8.19 5.20 13.79
C VAL A 93 -8.08 3.70 13.58
N ALA A 94 -6.89 3.21 13.23
CA ALA A 94 -6.71 1.79 12.97
C ALA A 94 -6.99 0.94 14.21
N LYS A 95 -6.63 1.42 15.40
CA LYS A 95 -6.94 0.77 16.68
C LYS A 95 -8.43 0.80 17.00
N GLU A 96 -9.10 1.93 16.76
CA GLU A 96 -10.54 2.07 17.01
C GLU A 96 -11.37 1.17 16.07
N GLU A 97 -11.00 1.13 14.79
CA GLU A 97 -11.68 0.35 13.76
C GLU A 97 -11.17 -1.10 13.64
N GLN A 98 -10.19 -1.50 14.48
CA GLN A 98 -9.59 -2.83 14.53
C GLN A 98 -9.09 -3.31 13.15
N LEU A 99 -8.41 -2.41 12.43
CA LEU A 99 -7.88 -2.73 11.11
C LEU A 99 -6.72 -3.72 11.20
N GLU A 100 -6.79 -4.77 10.39
CA GLU A 100 -5.68 -5.70 10.16
C GLU A 100 -4.68 -5.11 9.14
N ASP A 101 -3.40 -5.46 9.26
CA ASP A 101 -2.33 -4.95 8.38
C ASP A 101 -2.62 -5.17 6.89
N ASP A 102 -3.29 -6.28 6.54
CA ASP A 102 -3.66 -6.59 5.16
C ASP A 102 -4.76 -5.69 4.59
N GLN A 103 -5.62 -5.09 5.45
CA GLN A 103 -6.69 -4.19 5.02
C GLN A 103 -6.17 -2.84 4.52
N LEU A 104 -4.98 -2.43 4.98
CA LEU A 104 -4.36 -1.18 4.56
C LEU A 104 -4.16 -1.10 3.05
N PHE A 105 -3.73 -2.20 2.43
CA PHE A 105 -3.55 -2.25 0.98
C PHE A 105 -4.87 -2.12 0.24
N GLY A 106 -5.92 -2.82 0.72
CA GLY A 106 -7.27 -2.72 0.18
C GLY A 106 -7.81 -1.29 0.25
N ILE A 107 -7.74 -0.69 1.44
CA ILE A 107 -8.16 0.69 1.70
C ILE A 107 -7.36 1.67 0.84
N SER A 108 -6.05 1.55 0.75
CA SER A 108 -5.25 2.49 -0.05
C SER A 108 -5.49 2.38 -1.54
N ASN A 109 -5.62 1.16 -2.06
CA ASN A 109 -5.94 0.93 -3.47
C ASN A 109 -7.32 1.49 -3.80
N LEU A 110 -8.30 1.26 -2.92
CA LEU A 110 -9.64 1.81 -3.07
C LEU A 110 -9.62 3.34 -2.95
N ALA A 111 -8.87 3.93 -2.02
CA ALA A 111 -8.73 5.37 -1.86
C ALA A 111 -8.19 6.03 -3.14
N HIS A 112 -7.19 5.41 -3.77
CA HIS A 112 -6.65 5.83 -5.05
C HIS A 112 -7.71 5.78 -6.17
N GLU A 113 -8.46 4.69 -6.27
CA GLU A 113 -9.52 4.52 -7.29
C GLU A 113 -10.71 5.48 -7.08
N LEU A 114 -11.06 5.74 -5.81
CA LEU A 114 -12.05 6.74 -5.44
C LEU A 114 -11.53 8.17 -5.69
N GLY A 115 -10.22 8.33 -5.90
CA GLY A 115 -9.56 9.62 -6.06
C GLY A 115 -9.78 10.51 -4.85
N SER A 116 -9.70 9.93 -3.64
CA SER A 116 -9.86 10.63 -2.37
C SER A 116 -8.51 11.00 -1.78
N THR A 117 -8.12 12.27 -1.94
CA THR A 117 -6.81 12.75 -1.45
C THR A 117 -6.68 12.70 0.08
N GLY A 118 -7.79 12.83 0.81
CA GLY A 118 -7.81 12.71 2.27
C GLY A 118 -7.46 11.30 2.73
N LEU A 119 -8.14 10.29 2.16
CA LEU A 119 -7.87 8.89 2.44
C LEU A 119 -6.44 8.49 2.05
N MET A 120 -5.97 8.90 0.87
CA MET A 120 -4.60 8.59 0.42
C MET A 120 -3.54 9.16 1.38
N LYS A 121 -3.73 10.41 1.86
CA LYS A 121 -2.85 11.01 2.86
C LYS A 121 -2.90 10.28 4.20
N TRP A 122 -4.08 9.84 4.61
CA TRP A 122 -4.25 9.05 5.82
C TRP A 122 -3.53 7.70 5.70
N SER A 123 -3.66 6.98 4.59
CA SER A 123 -2.96 5.72 4.34
C SER A 123 -1.44 5.88 4.39
N ALA A 124 -0.91 6.97 3.82
CA ALA A 124 0.52 7.28 3.88
C ALA A 124 0.98 7.56 5.32
N ALA A 125 0.26 8.40 6.06
CA ALA A 125 0.59 8.71 7.45
C ALA A 125 0.46 7.49 8.37
N PHE A 126 -0.47 6.58 8.09
CA PHE A 126 -0.61 5.31 8.81
C PHE A 126 0.60 4.41 8.59
N LEU A 127 1.07 4.32 7.33
CA LEU A 127 2.26 3.54 6.99
C LEU A 127 3.53 4.07 7.67
N ASP A 128 3.73 5.39 7.69
CA ASP A 128 4.83 6.01 8.42
C ASP A 128 4.78 5.64 9.91
N ALA A 129 3.60 5.67 10.53
CA ALA A 129 3.41 5.30 11.93
C ALA A 129 3.67 3.81 12.21
N ILE A 130 3.32 2.92 11.27
CA ILE A 130 3.64 1.49 11.38
C ILE A 130 5.16 1.28 11.31
N VAL A 131 5.85 2.03 10.44
CA VAL A 131 7.30 1.86 10.27
C VAL A 131 8.08 2.21 11.52
N ASP A 132 7.71 3.28 12.20
CA ASP A 132 8.29 3.63 13.50
C ASP A 132 8.09 2.51 14.56
N GLY A 133 7.12 1.62 14.34
CA GLY A 133 6.83 0.47 15.19
C GLY A 133 7.62 -0.80 14.87
N PHE A 134 8.33 -0.89 13.74
CA PHE A 134 9.05 -2.11 13.39
C PHE A 134 10.26 -2.36 14.29
N GLN A 135 10.32 -3.56 14.87
CA GLN A 135 11.44 -4.00 15.71
C GLN A 135 12.57 -4.68 14.92
N SER A 136 12.37 -4.96 13.62
CA SER A 136 13.34 -5.68 12.79
C SER A 136 13.33 -5.19 11.35
N HIS A 137 14.53 -5.08 10.75
CA HIS A 137 14.71 -4.78 9.33
C HIS A 137 14.05 -5.82 8.42
N GLU A 138 13.93 -7.07 8.87
CA GLU A 138 13.25 -8.13 8.11
C GLU A 138 11.76 -7.80 7.89
N ALA A 139 11.07 -7.37 8.95
CA ALA A 139 9.65 -6.99 8.86
C ALA A 139 9.45 -5.78 7.94
N MET A 140 10.35 -4.79 8.02
CA MET A 140 10.31 -3.60 7.18
C MET A 140 10.49 -3.94 5.69
N VAL A 141 11.49 -4.75 5.33
CA VAL A 141 11.71 -5.16 3.93
C VAL A 141 10.55 -6.02 3.40
N ARG A 142 9.95 -6.88 4.24
CA ARG A 142 8.75 -7.62 3.87
C ARG A 142 7.58 -6.69 3.56
N MET A 143 7.35 -5.69 4.42
CA MET A 143 6.30 -4.69 4.21
C MET A 143 6.54 -3.88 2.93
N MET A 144 7.77 -3.43 2.68
CA MET A 144 8.13 -2.72 1.45
C MET A 144 7.85 -3.54 0.19
N ASN A 145 8.29 -4.81 0.19
CA ASN A 145 8.01 -5.73 -0.92
C ASN A 145 6.50 -5.94 -1.11
N ASP A 146 5.74 -6.00 -0.02
CA ASP A 146 4.29 -6.10 -0.08
C ASP A 146 3.65 -4.82 -0.64
N ILE A 147 4.14 -3.63 -0.28
CA ILE A 147 3.73 -2.36 -0.88
C ILE A 147 3.99 -2.38 -2.38
N HIS A 148 5.21 -2.69 -2.82
CA HIS A 148 5.56 -2.71 -4.24
C HIS A 148 4.76 -3.74 -5.05
N ARG A 149 4.36 -4.85 -4.42
CA ARG A 149 3.62 -5.93 -5.08
C ARG A 149 2.10 -5.70 -5.12
N LYS A 150 1.53 -5.22 -4.01
CA LYS A 150 0.07 -5.17 -3.80
C LYS A 150 -0.51 -3.77 -3.98
N CYS A 151 0.27 -2.71 -3.80
CA CYS A 151 -0.22 -1.35 -3.82
C CYS A 151 -0.21 -0.75 -5.23
N ILE A 152 -1.28 -0.03 -5.59
CA ILE A 152 -1.36 0.79 -6.81
C ILE A 152 -1.20 2.27 -6.53
N ASP A 153 -1.28 2.71 -5.27
CA ASP A 153 -1.17 4.12 -4.90
C ASP A 153 0.28 4.61 -5.05
N PRO A 154 0.55 5.55 -5.99
CA PRO A 154 1.89 6.09 -6.18
C PRO A 154 2.46 6.79 -4.95
N ALA A 155 1.61 7.34 -4.07
CA ALA A 155 2.06 7.99 -2.85
C ALA A 155 2.70 6.97 -1.89
N LEU A 156 2.07 5.81 -1.71
CA LEU A 156 2.60 4.75 -0.87
C LEU A 156 3.84 4.08 -1.47
N ILE A 157 3.84 3.86 -2.78
CA ILE A 157 5.02 3.35 -3.47
C ILE A 157 6.21 4.30 -3.26
N LYS A 158 5.97 5.61 -3.31
CA LYS A 158 7.01 6.61 -3.05
C LYS A 158 7.55 6.54 -1.62
N VAL A 159 6.68 6.34 -0.63
CA VAL A 159 7.09 6.17 0.78
C VAL A 159 7.95 4.93 0.94
N ALA A 160 7.55 3.78 0.38
CA ALA A 160 8.38 2.56 0.40
C ALA A 160 9.73 2.75 -0.31
N ASP A 161 9.75 3.46 -1.44
CA ASP A 161 10.98 3.81 -2.16
C ASP A 161 11.91 4.74 -1.34
N GLU A 162 11.35 5.61 -0.51
CA GLU A 162 12.09 6.49 0.39
C GLU A 162 12.74 5.69 1.52
N TRP A 163 11.98 4.79 2.17
CA TRP A 163 12.51 3.86 3.16
C TRP A 163 13.61 2.97 2.59
N GLU A 164 13.39 2.41 1.38
CA GLU A 164 14.42 1.63 0.71
C GLU A 164 15.70 2.45 0.56
N ARG A 165 15.60 3.65 0.00
CA ARG A 165 16.77 4.47 -0.27
C ARG A 165 17.53 4.84 1.02
N ASP A 166 16.80 5.14 2.09
CA ASP A 166 17.38 5.68 3.31
C ASP A 166 18.06 4.57 4.15
N ASP A 167 17.55 3.32 4.11
CA ASP A 167 18.03 2.21 4.95
C ASP A 167 18.75 1.06 4.19
N ILE A 168 18.85 1.13 2.85
CA ILE A 168 19.42 0.03 2.04
C ILE A 168 20.87 -0.34 2.41
N GLU A 169 21.67 0.60 2.91
CA GLU A 169 23.03 0.31 3.38
C GLU A 169 23.01 -0.63 4.59
N GLU A 170 22.06 -0.44 5.50
CA GLU A 170 21.88 -1.29 6.68
C GLU A 170 21.28 -2.65 6.27
N PHE A 171 20.33 -2.65 5.34
CA PHE A 171 19.73 -3.88 4.81
C PHE A 171 20.76 -4.80 4.13
N LEU A 172 21.75 -4.23 3.43
CA LEU A 172 22.80 -5.00 2.75
C LEU A 172 23.83 -5.62 3.72
N GLN A 173 23.98 -5.07 4.92
CA GLN A 173 24.87 -5.60 5.96
C GLN A 173 24.30 -6.84 6.65
N ASP A 174 22.97 -6.95 6.75
CA ASP A 174 22.29 -8.11 7.30
C ASP A 174 22.09 -9.20 6.22
N VAL A 175 22.62 -10.40 6.48
CA VAL A 175 22.57 -11.53 5.54
C VAL A 175 21.13 -11.99 5.28
N HIS A 176 20.27 -11.98 6.29
CA HIS A 176 18.89 -12.44 6.18
C HIS A 176 18.02 -11.42 5.45
N VAL A 177 18.18 -10.14 5.77
CA VAL A 177 17.44 -9.05 5.13
C VAL A 177 17.85 -8.90 3.67
N ARG A 178 19.15 -9.01 3.38
CA ARG A 178 19.67 -8.95 2.00
C ARG A 178 19.04 -10.01 1.09
N ALA A 179 18.75 -11.21 1.60
CA ALA A 179 18.10 -12.27 0.83
C ALA A 179 16.64 -11.95 0.47
N LEU A 180 16.02 -10.98 1.16
CA LEU A 180 14.65 -10.54 0.93
C LEU A 180 14.55 -9.31 0.01
N LEU A 181 15.65 -8.61 -0.24
CA LEU A 181 15.67 -7.47 -1.15
C LEU A 181 15.42 -7.91 -2.59
N SER A 182 14.67 -7.10 -3.34
CA SER A 182 14.49 -7.33 -4.76
C SER A 182 15.79 -7.07 -5.53
N GLU A 183 16.04 -7.80 -6.62
CA GLU A 183 17.18 -7.55 -7.50
C GLU A 183 17.16 -6.11 -8.05
N ALA A 184 15.97 -5.58 -8.32
CA ALA A 184 15.78 -4.21 -8.77
C ALA A 184 16.26 -3.19 -7.72
N SER A 185 15.94 -3.43 -6.45
CA SER A 185 16.36 -2.59 -5.31
C SER A 185 17.88 -2.54 -5.18
N VAL A 186 18.52 -3.72 -5.19
CA VAL A 186 19.99 -3.82 -5.11
C VAL A 186 20.65 -3.13 -6.31
N THR A 187 20.12 -3.34 -7.53
CA THR A 187 20.65 -2.72 -8.75
C THR A 187 20.53 -1.20 -8.69
N LYS A 188 19.36 -0.67 -8.28
CA LYS A 188 19.10 0.78 -8.13
C LYS A 188 20.07 1.41 -7.14
N TYR A 189 20.38 0.73 -6.03
CA TYR A 189 21.37 1.18 -5.07
C TYR A 189 22.78 1.23 -5.66
N LEU A 190 23.21 0.15 -6.35
CA LEU A 190 24.55 0.08 -6.94
C LEU A 190 24.76 1.15 -8.02
N ASP A 191 23.75 1.37 -8.87
CA ASP A 191 23.77 2.44 -9.88
C ASP A 191 23.90 3.83 -9.21
N SER A 192 23.16 4.05 -8.12
CA SER A 192 23.22 5.30 -7.35
C SER A 192 24.58 5.48 -6.68
N PHE A 193 25.11 4.42 -6.10
CA PHE A 193 26.44 4.39 -5.48
C PHE A 193 27.54 4.66 -6.50
N GLU A 194 27.48 4.03 -7.68
CA GLU A 194 28.45 4.27 -8.76
C GLU A 194 28.42 5.72 -9.22
N ARG A 195 27.23 6.31 -9.39
CA ARG A 195 27.09 7.74 -9.74
C ARG A 195 27.69 8.64 -8.66
N LYS A 196 27.37 8.40 -7.38
CA LYS A 196 27.97 9.14 -6.26
C LYS A 196 29.49 9.02 -6.26
N MET A 197 30.03 7.86 -6.58
CA MET A 197 31.48 7.64 -6.67
C MET A 197 32.13 8.36 -7.86
N ARG A 198 31.42 8.47 -9.00
CA ARG A 198 31.88 9.23 -10.17
C ARG A 198 31.87 10.74 -9.95
N ASP A 199 30.91 11.24 -9.18
CA ASP A 199 30.70 12.67 -8.90
C ASP A 199 31.48 13.15 -7.66
N SER A 200 31.90 12.22 -6.79
CA SER A 200 32.73 12.49 -5.62
C SER A 200 34.15 12.91 -5.99
N GLU A 201 34.74 13.82 -5.21
CA GLU A 201 36.16 14.18 -5.29
C GLU A 201 37.12 12.97 -5.11
N MET A 202 36.60 11.82 -4.68
CA MET A 202 37.31 10.53 -4.60
C MET A 202 37.61 9.87 -5.96
N ARG A 203 37.16 10.45 -7.07
CA ARG A 203 37.41 9.98 -8.45
C ARG A 203 38.87 9.61 -8.77
N PRO A 204 39.91 10.28 -8.23
CA PRO A 204 41.31 9.89 -8.46
C PRO A 204 41.78 8.65 -7.68
N LEU A 205 41.04 8.21 -6.65
CA LEU A 205 41.44 7.13 -5.75
C LEU A 205 40.87 5.77 -6.15
N LEU A 206 39.89 5.74 -7.05
CA LEU A 206 39.31 4.51 -7.58
C LEU A 206 39.89 4.28 -8.97
N SER A 207 40.80 3.30 -9.10
CA SER A 207 41.17 2.83 -10.42
C SER A 207 39.94 2.22 -11.10
N GLN A 208 39.80 2.38 -12.42
CA GLN A 208 38.72 1.75 -13.19
C GLN A 208 38.62 0.23 -12.88
N GLU A 209 39.77 -0.43 -12.68
CA GLU A 209 39.87 -1.83 -12.23
C GLU A 209 39.18 -2.11 -10.90
N SER A 210 39.23 -1.21 -9.92
CA SER A 210 38.62 -1.44 -8.60
C SER A 210 37.09 -1.38 -8.65
N VAL A 211 36.53 -0.53 -9.51
CA VAL A 211 35.09 -0.48 -9.79
C VAL A 211 34.65 -1.74 -10.54
N ASP A 212 35.38 -2.13 -11.58
CA ASP A 212 35.07 -3.32 -12.38
C ASP A 212 35.18 -4.60 -11.52
N THR A 213 36.18 -4.67 -10.65
CA THR A 213 36.36 -5.80 -9.72
C THR A 213 35.25 -5.86 -8.68
N TYR A 214 34.77 -4.71 -8.18
CA TYR A 214 33.64 -4.66 -7.26
C TYR A 214 32.36 -5.15 -7.96
N SER A 215 32.05 -4.63 -9.15
CA SER A 215 30.90 -5.06 -9.95
C SER A 215 30.97 -6.55 -10.29
N ASP A 216 32.12 -7.07 -10.71
CA ASP A 216 32.32 -8.50 -10.98
C ASP A 216 32.13 -9.37 -9.74
N THR A 217 32.64 -8.91 -8.59
CA THR A 217 32.50 -9.64 -7.32
C THR A 217 31.04 -9.66 -6.87
N LEU A 218 30.32 -8.57 -7.09
CA LEU A 218 28.92 -8.44 -6.72
C LEU A 218 28.03 -9.26 -7.65
N ASN A 219 28.26 -9.23 -8.96
CA ASN A 219 27.58 -10.08 -9.94
C ASN A 219 27.80 -11.57 -9.67
N ARG A 220 29.04 -11.97 -9.34
CA ARG A 220 29.32 -13.37 -8.93
C ARG A 220 28.60 -13.73 -7.63
N ARG A 221 28.52 -12.82 -6.65
CA ARG A 221 27.79 -13.05 -5.41
C ARG A 221 26.28 -13.16 -5.63
N MET A 222 25.70 -12.33 -6.51
CA MET A 222 24.28 -12.43 -6.87
C MET A 222 23.96 -13.74 -7.58
N ALA A 223 24.82 -14.20 -8.49
CA ALA A 223 24.68 -15.50 -9.15
C ALA A 223 24.69 -16.67 -8.14
N VAL A 224 25.59 -16.63 -7.16
CA VAL A 224 25.65 -17.65 -6.10
C VAL A 224 24.44 -17.59 -5.16
N MET A 225 23.94 -16.40 -4.83
CA MET A 225 22.70 -16.26 -4.04
C MET A 225 21.49 -16.83 -4.79
N GLY A 226 21.42 -16.65 -6.12
CA GLY A 226 20.39 -17.27 -6.95
C GLY A 226 20.42 -18.80 -6.93
N GLU A 227 21.60 -19.41 -6.90
CA GLU A 227 21.76 -20.88 -6.79
C GLU A 227 21.41 -21.42 -5.39
N GLN A 228 21.81 -20.71 -4.32
CA GLN A 228 21.56 -21.15 -2.94
C GLN A 228 20.06 -21.14 -2.56
N VAL A 229 19.32 -20.14 -3.05
CA VAL A 229 17.86 -20.06 -2.84
C VAL A 229 17.13 -21.17 -3.61
N ALA A 230 17.64 -21.60 -4.77
CA ALA A 230 17.06 -22.70 -5.55
C ALA A 230 17.21 -24.06 -4.86
N ASP A 231 18.34 -24.30 -4.19
CA ASP A 231 18.60 -25.56 -3.48
C ASP A 231 17.79 -25.71 -2.19
N GLU A 232 17.48 -24.63 -1.48
CA GLU A 232 16.64 -24.68 -0.26
C GLU A 232 15.15 -24.90 -0.57
N VAL A 233 14.65 -24.39 -1.70
CA VAL A 233 13.24 -24.55 -2.12
C VAL A 233 12.99 -25.93 -2.76
N GLY A 234 14.00 -26.57 -3.35
CA GLY A 234 13.92 -27.90 -3.97
C GLY A 234 13.90 -29.09 -2.99
N GLY A 235 14.19 -28.88 -1.70
CA GLY A 235 14.49 -29.93 -0.72
C GLY A 235 13.32 -30.77 -0.17
N LYS A 236 12.06 -30.55 -0.57
CA LYS A 236 10.89 -31.30 -0.03
C LYS A 236 10.12 -32.07 -1.11
N SER A 237 10.72 -33.10 -1.71
CA SER A 237 9.96 -34.19 -2.37
C SER A 237 10.52 -35.59 -2.02
N GLY A 238 10.58 -35.88 -0.73
CA GLY A 238 10.87 -37.23 -0.23
C GLY A 238 9.77 -38.23 -0.57
N LYS A 239 9.96 -38.99 -1.66
CA LYS A 239 9.18 -40.16 -2.06
C LYS A 239 9.02 -41.16 -0.89
N ARG A 240 7.81 -41.28 -0.34
CA ARG A 240 7.43 -42.42 0.53
C ARG A 240 7.33 -43.70 -0.31
N LYS A 241 8.35 -44.56 -0.22
CA LYS A 241 8.29 -45.97 -0.64
C LYS A 241 7.26 -46.71 0.23
N ARG A 242 6.14 -47.12 -0.37
CA ARG A 242 5.13 -47.97 0.24
C ARG A 242 5.65 -49.42 0.25
N THR A 243 6.04 -49.90 1.42
CA THR A 243 6.47 -51.28 1.63
C THR A 243 5.25 -52.19 1.67
N GLN A 244 5.19 -53.13 0.74
CA GLN A 244 4.21 -54.20 0.66
C GLN A 244 4.67 -55.32 1.61
N LYS A 245 3.82 -55.74 2.56
CA LYS A 245 4.03 -56.98 3.32
C LYS A 245 2.69 -57.68 3.51
N ARG A 246 2.62 -58.85 2.86
CA ARG A 246 1.93 -60.12 3.14
C ARG A 246 0.58 -60.07 3.83
#